data_AF-A0A553P0T5-F1
#
_entry.id   AF-A0A553P0T5-F1
#
_cell.length_a   1.000
_cell.length_b   1.000
_cell.length_c   1.000
_cell.angle_alpha   90.00
_cell.angle_beta   90.00
_cell.angle_gamma   90.00
#
_symmetry.space_group_name_H-M   'P 1'
#
loop_
_entity.id
_entity.type
_entity.pdbx_description
1 polymer ?
#
loop_
_entity_poly.entity_id
_entity_poly.type
_entity_poly.pdbx_seq_one_letter_code
_entity_poly.pdbx_strand_id
1 'polypeptide(L)'
;MSSRGFPGTLDRVSSTPSGMPGSDVSTGKEASRVCAGLVRRNTPESGSRSRVVQSRLLRAVLISGAVVEGHHLARTLNSGRAPGFGPGSGAWKRAVRKKLALKAWPGGSSQTQGAALYKEGRVRLEQKPGGGARMAGKCEEISDLIFVFSKSQYRAKEVTPWVEGIENRYLELFDRDYKYSIIHNSNGDVCGHYPRKIVFLEYECSDSNKESFESTVQVSKLQDLVNRSKMARCRGRFVCPVILYNGKHVCRSSTLAGWGELYGRTGYNYIFSGGADDTVDDAEEVLEDDCAVRNGDSQLFDKVRGSDIKLLKYLSIRYICDLMVENKKVKFGLNVTSSEKVDKAQRYADFTLLSVPYPGCEFFKEYKDRDYTAEGLVFNWNQDFVDAPLTIPACFTRNLNINWSEYQSWDLVQQTQNYLKLLLHIINSDDENGLLVHCISGWDRTPLFVSLLRLSLWAPSEILYLTIAYDWFLFGHMLPDRLSKGEEIFFFCFNFLKHIVCESFSVLKKP
;
A
#
# COMPACT_ATOMS: atom_id res chain seq x y z
N MET A 1 -54.71 -26.92 -1.51
CA MET A 1 -55.79 -27.14 -0.52
C MET A 1 -55.10 -27.47 0.81
N SER A 2 -55.38 -26.86 1.96
CA SER A 2 -56.26 -25.72 2.30
C SER A 2 -55.56 -24.82 3.32
N SER A 3 -55.85 -23.53 3.28
CA SER A 3 -55.50 -22.54 4.31
C SER A 3 -56.48 -22.54 5.49
N ARG A 4 -56.07 -21.87 6.60
CA ARG A 4 -56.82 -21.12 7.66
C ARG A 4 -56.00 -21.18 8.98
N GLY A 5 -55.93 -20.18 9.85
CA GLY A 5 -56.50 -18.83 9.85
C GLY A 5 -56.97 -18.39 11.25
N PHE A 6 -56.42 -17.27 11.77
CA PHE A 6 -56.76 -16.39 12.92
C PHE A 6 -58.18 -16.45 13.57
N PRO A 7 -58.35 -16.09 14.88
CA PRO A 7 -58.37 -14.70 15.43
C PRO A 7 -57.45 -14.51 16.68
N GLY A 8 -57.21 -13.35 17.33
CA GLY A 8 -58.03 -12.16 17.69
C GLY A 8 -58.59 -12.33 19.14
N THR A 9 -58.67 -11.37 20.08
CA THR A 9 -58.48 -9.88 20.08
C THR A 9 -58.22 -9.37 21.54
N LEU A 10 -58.01 -8.06 21.73
CA LEU A 10 -57.69 -7.29 22.97
C LEU A 10 -58.70 -7.31 24.16
N ASP A 11 -58.19 -7.02 25.37
CA ASP A 11 -58.77 -6.06 26.34
C ASP A 11 -57.68 -5.60 27.37
N ARG A 12 -57.38 -4.28 27.49
CA ARG A 12 -57.88 -3.27 28.48
C ARG A 12 -57.48 -3.47 29.96
N VAL A 13 -56.77 -2.47 30.54
CA VAL A 13 -57.16 -1.69 31.75
C VAL A 13 -56.30 -0.40 31.81
N SER A 14 -56.88 0.68 32.35
CA SER A 14 -56.36 2.05 32.46
C SER A 14 -55.80 2.43 33.84
N SER A 15 -54.86 3.37 33.93
CA SER A 15 -54.95 4.53 34.87
C SER A 15 -53.79 5.54 34.77
N THR A 16 -54.17 6.83 34.77
CA THR A 16 -53.44 8.06 35.15
C THR A 16 -54.45 8.88 36.01
N PRO A 17 -54.19 10.09 36.59
CA PRO A 17 -53.06 11.01 36.42
C PRO A 17 -52.59 11.78 37.71
N SER A 18 -51.68 12.75 37.52
CA SER A 18 -51.42 14.02 38.28
C SER A 18 -49.90 14.26 38.50
N GLY A 19 -49.33 15.47 38.39
CA GLY A 19 -49.87 16.79 38.02
C GLY A 19 -48.78 17.83 37.64
N MET A 20 -49.21 19.03 37.25
CA MET A 20 -48.45 20.28 36.92
C MET A 20 -49.01 21.42 37.80
N PRO A 21 -48.39 22.63 38.00
CA PRO A 21 -47.51 23.47 37.14
C PRO A 21 -46.18 23.91 37.86
N GLY A 22 -45.34 24.89 37.45
CA GLY A 22 -45.21 25.75 36.24
C GLY A 22 -44.81 27.21 36.55
N SER A 23 -44.25 27.97 35.57
CA SER A 23 -43.77 29.40 35.60
C SER A 23 -42.62 29.74 36.61
N ASP A 24 -41.70 30.71 36.42
CA ASP A 24 -41.51 31.71 35.33
C ASP A 24 -40.05 32.25 35.21
N VAL A 25 -39.81 32.99 34.13
CA VAL A 25 -38.66 33.84 33.67
C VAL A 25 -37.73 34.49 34.73
N SER A 26 -36.39 34.46 34.51
CA SER A 26 -35.55 35.69 34.32
C SER A 26 -34.02 35.49 34.16
N THR A 27 -33.40 36.55 33.64
CA THR A 27 -32.05 36.73 33.08
C THR A 27 -30.86 36.83 34.05
N GLY A 28 -29.69 36.34 33.61
CA GLY A 28 -28.52 37.23 33.41
C GLY A 28 -27.29 37.11 34.35
N LYS A 29 -26.12 36.90 33.72
CA LYS A 29 -24.73 36.99 34.28
C LYS A 29 -24.43 35.92 35.37
N GLU A 30 -23.21 35.45 35.61
CA GLU A 30 -21.89 36.05 35.37
C GLU A 30 -20.78 34.97 35.33
N ALA A 31 -19.88 35.02 34.33
CA ALA A 31 -18.56 34.38 34.35
C ALA A 31 -17.70 34.93 33.18
N SER A 32 -16.88 35.94 33.46
CA SER A 32 -15.95 36.59 32.50
C SER A 32 -14.90 35.60 31.96
N ARG A 33 -14.42 35.63 30.71
CA ARG A 33 -13.81 36.71 29.88
C ARG A 33 -12.53 37.34 30.45
N VAL A 34 -11.68 37.78 29.50
CA VAL A 34 -10.27 38.28 29.62
C VAL A 34 -9.27 37.13 29.83
N CYS A 35 -8.22 36.91 29.03
CA CYS A 35 -7.83 37.39 27.68
C CYS A 35 -6.99 36.25 27.01
N ALA A 36 -6.78 36.10 25.69
CA ALA A 36 -6.62 37.00 24.55
C ALA A 36 -5.33 37.85 24.55
N GLY A 37 -4.21 37.26 24.10
CA GLY A 37 -3.03 38.03 23.70
C GLY A 37 -1.68 37.31 23.71
N LEU A 38 -1.32 36.65 22.60
CA LEU A 38 0.00 36.86 21.95
C LEU A 38 0.03 36.33 20.50
N VAL A 39 -0.52 37.09 19.55
CA VAL A 39 -0.14 36.95 18.14
C VAL A 39 1.09 37.81 17.89
N ARG A 40 2.25 37.19 17.67
CA ARG A 40 3.40 37.83 17.00
C ARG A 40 3.95 36.96 15.88
N ARG A 41 3.38 37.22 14.70
CA ARG A 41 4.03 37.26 13.37
C ARG A 41 5.17 36.26 13.12
N ASN A 42 4.92 35.30 12.22
CA ASN A 42 5.76 35.14 11.02
C ASN A 42 5.02 34.35 9.92
N THR A 43 4.54 35.08 8.91
CA THR A 43 4.07 34.58 7.61
C THR A 43 4.42 35.64 6.54
N PRO A 44 4.49 35.34 5.23
CA PRO A 44 4.37 34.02 4.57
C PRO A 44 5.49 33.67 3.57
N GLU A 45 5.85 32.39 3.45
CA GLU A 45 6.54 31.83 2.25
C GLU A 45 6.06 30.40 1.86
N SER A 46 4.93 29.93 2.42
CA SER A 46 4.46 28.55 2.26
C SER A 46 3.72 28.25 0.95
N GLY A 47 3.08 29.25 0.34
CA GLY A 47 2.25 29.07 -0.87
C GLY A 47 3.01 28.61 -2.12
N SER A 48 4.32 28.89 -2.20
CA SER A 48 5.17 28.43 -3.30
C SER A 48 5.63 26.98 -3.11
N ARG A 49 5.94 26.56 -1.87
CA ARG A 49 6.59 25.26 -1.59
C ARG A 49 5.72 24.06 -1.96
N SER A 50 4.41 24.08 -1.69
CA SER A 50 3.52 22.94 -2.02
C SER A 50 3.43 22.70 -3.53
N ARG A 51 3.14 23.75 -4.33
CA ARG A 51 3.13 23.67 -5.81
C ARG A 51 4.51 23.31 -6.39
N VAL A 52 5.59 23.74 -5.74
CA VAL A 52 6.97 23.40 -6.13
C VAL A 52 7.31 21.94 -5.82
N VAL A 53 6.85 21.36 -4.70
CA VAL A 53 7.02 19.92 -4.42
C VAL A 53 6.18 19.08 -5.39
N GLN A 54 4.92 19.43 -5.62
CA GLN A 54 4.03 18.72 -6.55
C GLN A 54 4.53 18.75 -8.00
N SER A 55 4.93 19.92 -8.50
CA SER A 55 5.52 20.02 -9.86
C SER A 55 6.88 19.33 -9.99
N ARG A 56 7.65 19.20 -8.90
CA ARG A 56 8.88 18.38 -8.86
C ARG A 56 8.59 16.89 -8.81
N LEU A 57 7.58 16.44 -8.07
CA LEU A 57 7.17 15.04 -8.00
C LEU A 57 6.64 14.57 -9.36
N LEU A 58 5.73 15.35 -9.96
CA LEU A 58 5.19 15.07 -11.28
C LEU A 58 6.29 15.13 -12.34
N ARG A 59 7.24 16.09 -12.27
CA ARG A 59 8.42 16.08 -13.16
C ARG A 59 9.32 14.88 -12.93
N ALA A 60 9.58 14.44 -11.70
CA ALA A 60 10.43 13.27 -11.44
C ALA A 60 9.78 12.00 -12.02
N VAL A 61 8.49 11.80 -11.76
CA VAL A 61 7.70 10.68 -12.31
C VAL A 61 7.62 10.74 -13.84
N LEU A 62 7.39 11.91 -14.44
CA LEU A 62 7.35 12.08 -15.90
C LEU A 62 8.74 11.95 -16.55
N ILE A 63 9.82 12.34 -15.87
CA ILE A 63 11.20 12.11 -16.32
C ILE A 63 11.51 10.61 -16.27
N SER A 64 11.12 9.90 -15.20
CA SER A 64 11.24 8.44 -15.12
C SER A 64 10.38 7.73 -16.18
N GLY A 65 9.16 8.20 -16.44
CA GLY A 65 8.31 7.75 -17.55
C GLY A 65 8.97 7.94 -18.91
N ALA A 66 9.53 9.12 -19.17
CA ALA A 66 10.26 9.42 -20.41
C ALA A 66 11.56 8.58 -20.57
N VAL A 67 12.18 8.14 -19.47
CA VAL A 67 13.28 7.15 -19.50
C VAL A 67 12.76 5.76 -19.88
N VAL A 68 11.61 5.34 -19.37
CA VAL A 68 10.95 4.07 -19.74
C VAL A 68 10.52 4.08 -21.21
N GLU A 69 9.80 5.12 -21.67
CA GLU A 69 9.41 5.31 -23.08
C GLU A 69 10.62 5.37 -24.01
N GLY A 70 11.66 6.13 -23.64
CA GLY A 70 12.88 6.28 -24.42
C GLY A 70 13.61 4.95 -24.65
N HIS A 71 13.50 4.00 -23.72
CA HIS A 71 14.03 2.65 -23.87
C HIS A 71 13.11 1.70 -24.66
N HIS A 72 11.80 1.93 -24.67
CA HIS A 72 10.88 1.16 -25.52
C HIS A 72 11.17 1.44 -27.00
N LEU A 73 11.32 2.71 -27.38
CA LEU A 73 11.67 3.12 -28.75
C LEU A 73 13.04 2.56 -29.18
N ALA A 74 14.02 2.52 -28.26
CA ALA A 74 15.34 1.95 -28.51
C ALA A 74 15.32 0.42 -28.71
N ARG A 75 14.41 -0.32 -28.03
CA ARG A 75 14.22 -1.75 -28.27
C ARG A 75 13.58 -2.04 -29.62
N THR A 76 12.61 -1.23 -30.06
CA THR A 76 11.98 -1.38 -31.38
C THR A 76 12.96 -1.04 -32.53
N LEU A 77 13.95 -0.19 -32.29
CA LEU A 77 15.00 0.14 -33.28
C LEU A 77 16.17 -0.86 -33.29
N ASN A 78 16.48 -1.53 -32.17
CA ASN A 78 17.58 -2.49 -32.06
C ASN A 78 17.20 -3.95 -32.43
N SER A 79 15.98 -4.21 -32.92
CA SER A 79 15.60 -5.51 -33.48
C SER A 79 16.20 -5.77 -34.88
N GLY A 80 16.88 -4.79 -35.48
CA GLY A 80 17.57 -4.90 -36.76
C GLY A 80 19.11 -4.87 -36.66
N ARG A 81 19.72 -6.06 -36.58
CA ARG A 81 21.16 -6.38 -36.77
C ARG A 81 22.22 -5.71 -35.86
N ALA A 82 23.04 -6.58 -35.26
CA ALA A 82 24.40 -6.30 -34.76
C ALA A 82 25.45 -6.47 -35.91
N PRO A 83 26.77 -6.17 -35.77
CA PRO A 83 27.53 -5.89 -34.53
C PRO A 83 28.54 -4.72 -34.56
N GLY A 84 29.12 -4.37 -33.39
CA GLY A 84 30.44 -3.72 -33.30
C GLY A 84 30.64 -2.59 -32.26
N PHE A 85 31.74 -2.70 -31.51
CA PHE A 85 32.39 -1.69 -30.64
C PHE A 85 31.80 -1.30 -29.27
N GLY A 86 32.72 -0.95 -28.36
CA GLY A 86 32.58 -0.95 -26.90
C GLY A 86 32.24 0.39 -26.21
N PRO A 87 32.71 0.61 -24.96
CA PRO A 87 31.91 1.26 -23.92
C PRO A 87 31.81 2.79 -24.03
N GLY A 88 30.57 3.30 -24.05
CA GLY A 88 30.26 4.72 -24.30
C GLY A 88 29.25 5.36 -23.34
N SER A 89 29.30 5.08 -22.03
CA SER A 89 28.36 5.62 -21.02
C SER A 89 28.28 7.16 -21.02
N GLY A 90 29.35 7.86 -21.42
CA GLY A 90 29.38 9.31 -21.57
C GLY A 90 28.69 9.86 -22.83
N ALA A 91 28.54 9.08 -23.90
CA ALA A 91 27.86 9.53 -25.12
C ALA A 91 26.34 9.59 -24.93
N TRP A 92 25.76 8.55 -24.29
CA TRP A 92 24.33 8.47 -24.02
C TRP A 92 23.83 9.56 -23.06
N LYS A 93 24.57 9.83 -21.96
CA LYS A 93 24.26 10.94 -21.03
C LYS A 93 24.22 12.30 -21.72
N ARG A 94 25.01 12.51 -22.79
CA ARG A 94 25.00 13.74 -23.61
C ARG A 94 23.82 13.78 -24.60
N ALA A 95 23.46 12.65 -25.21
CA ALA A 95 22.31 12.55 -26.12
C ALA A 95 20.97 12.83 -25.40
N VAL A 96 20.78 12.27 -24.20
CA VAL A 96 19.59 12.52 -23.37
C VAL A 96 19.46 14.01 -23.01
N ARG A 97 20.54 14.65 -22.57
CA ARG A 97 20.56 16.12 -22.32
C ARG A 97 20.20 16.93 -23.57
N LYS A 98 20.68 16.55 -24.75
CA LYS A 98 20.41 17.28 -26.00
C LYS A 98 18.95 17.14 -26.46
N LYS A 99 18.30 15.99 -26.23
CA LYS A 99 16.87 15.78 -26.53
C LYS A 99 15.94 16.50 -25.54
N LEU A 100 16.30 16.55 -24.25
CA LEU A 100 15.54 17.29 -23.23
C LEU A 100 15.54 18.81 -23.48
N ALA A 101 16.60 19.36 -24.09
CA ALA A 101 16.66 20.77 -24.46
C ALA A 101 15.79 21.15 -25.68
N LEU A 102 15.37 20.18 -26.50
CA LEU A 102 14.65 20.41 -27.76
C LEU A 102 13.12 20.26 -27.65
N LYS A 103 12.59 19.71 -26.55
CA LYS A 103 11.15 19.69 -26.25
C LYS A 103 10.77 20.83 -25.30
N ALA A 104 10.86 22.07 -25.79
CA ALA A 104 10.08 23.17 -25.24
C ALA A 104 8.65 23.08 -25.78
N TRP A 105 7.65 23.16 -24.90
CA TRP A 105 6.23 23.14 -25.29
C TRP A 105 5.82 24.51 -25.89
N PRO A 106 4.94 24.58 -26.91
CA PRO A 106 4.50 25.87 -27.46
C PRO A 106 3.72 26.68 -26.41
N GLY A 107 4.26 27.84 -26.03
CA GLY A 107 3.54 28.84 -25.24
C GLY A 107 2.60 29.63 -26.13
N GLY A 108 1.33 29.73 -25.75
CA GLY A 108 0.34 30.56 -26.45
C GLY A 108 0.72 32.04 -26.43
N SER A 109 0.36 32.74 -27.50
CA SER A 109 0.65 34.15 -27.70
C SER A 109 -0.10 35.08 -26.73
N SER A 110 0.62 35.91 -26.01
CA SER A 110 0.17 37.28 -25.74
C SER A 110 1.32 38.25 -26.01
N GLN A 111 0.99 39.39 -26.60
CA GLN A 111 1.93 40.25 -27.30
C GLN A 111 2.05 41.58 -26.55
N THR A 112 3.24 41.91 -26.05
CA THR A 112 3.61 43.28 -25.68
C THR A 112 5.02 43.58 -26.15
N GLN A 113 5.16 44.64 -26.94
CA GLN A 113 6.45 45.12 -27.47
C GLN A 113 7.14 46.02 -26.42
N GLY A 114 8.48 46.06 -26.39
CA GLY A 114 9.18 46.92 -25.43
C GLY A 114 10.72 46.86 -25.46
N ALA A 115 11.31 47.43 -26.53
CA ALA A 115 12.65 48.03 -26.61
C ALA A 115 13.91 47.36 -25.98
N ALA A 116 14.90 47.18 -26.87
CA ALA A 116 16.32 46.93 -26.67
C ALA A 116 17.03 47.61 -25.47
N LEU A 117 18.08 46.95 -24.95
CA LEU A 117 19.48 47.39 -25.21
C LEU A 117 20.51 46.35 -24.71
N TYR A 118 21.44 45.95 -25.59
CA TYR A 118 22.67 45.26 -25.19
C TYR A 118 23.68 46.29 -24.70
N LYS A 119 24.24 46.10 -23.50
CA LYS A 119 25.49 46.75 -23.08
C LYS A 119 26.31 45.79 -22.21
N GLU A 120 27.61 45.78 -22.45
CA GLU A 120 28.55 44.92 -21.74
C GLU A 120 28.61 45.28 -20.25
N GLY A 121 28.44 44.29 -19.39
CA GLY A 121 28.48 44.45 -17.94
C GLY A 121 28.82 43.12 -17.29
N ARG A 122 30.09 42.95 -16.88
CA ARG A 122 30.61 41.71 -16.28
C ARG A 122 30.05 41.50 -14.86
N VAL A 123 28.81 41.03 -14.74
CA VAL A 123 28.23 40.63 -13.45
C VAL A 123 28.77 39.26 -13.04
N ARG A 124 29.65 39.25 -12.04
CA ARG A 124 30.13 38.03 -11.39
C ARG A 124 29.00 37.45 -10.55
N LEU A 125 28.25 36.48 -11.11
CA LEU A 125 27.32 35.67 -10.34
C LEU A 125 28.10 34.82 -9.34
N GLU A 126 28.11 35.24 -8.07
CA GLU A 126 28.40 34.33 -6.97
C GLU A 126 27.30 33.27 -6.89
N GLN A 127 27.57 32.10 -7.46
CA GLN A 127 26.78 30.91 -7.16
C GLN A 127 26.96 30.59 -5.68
N LYS A 128 25.92 30.81 -4.85
CA LYS A 128 25.84 30.14 -3.55
C LYS A 128 25.72 28.63 -3.80
N PRO A 129 26.72 27.80 -3.47
CA PRO A 129 26.63 26.37 -3.67
C PRO A 129 25.80 25.77 -2.53
N GLY A 130 24.74 25.03 -2.85
CA GLY A 130 23.97 24.31 -1.82
C GLY A 130 22.63 23.75 -2.29
N GLY A 131 21.85 24.52 -3.04
CA GLY A 131 20.49 24.11 -3.46
C GLY A 131 20.45 23.13 -4.64
N GLY A 132 21.19 23.42 -5.71
CA GLY A 132 21.07 22.67 -6.98
C GLY A 132 21.70 21.28 -6.96
N ALA A 133 22.94 21.16 -6.47
CA ALA A 133 23.69 19.90 -6.49
C ALA A 133 23.02 18.79 -5.66
N ARG A 134 22.53 19.13 -4.45
CA ARG A 134 21.82 18.18 -3.57
C ARG A 134 20.49 17.71 -4.15
N MET A 135 19.84 18.52 -5.00
CA MET A 135 18.61 18.13 -5.70
C MET A 135 18.89 17.25 -6.93
N ALA A 136 19.95 17.55 -7.68
CA ALA A 136 20.40 16.69 -8.79
C ALA A 136 20.72 15.27 -8.29
N GLY A 137 21.50 15.14 -7.21
CA GLY A 137 21.82 13.83 -6.63
C GLY A 137 20.60 13.02 -6.18
N LYS A 138 19.56 13.66 -5.63
CA LYS A 138 18.30 12.98 -5.24
C LYS A 138 17.48 12.49 -6.45
N CYS A 139 17.49 13.23 -7.55
CA CYS A 139 16.84 12.77 -8.79
C CYS A 139 17.64 11.64 -9.47
N GLU A 140 18.97 11.66 -9.37
CA GLU A 140 19.84 10.57 -9.82
C GLU A 140 19.60 9.30 -8.98
N GLU A 141 19.55 9.41 -7.64
CA GLU A 141 19.25 8.32 -6.68
C GLU A 141 17.93 7.58 -7.02
N ILE A 142 16.82 8.30 -7.27
CA ILE A 142 15.54 7.69 -7.67
C ILE A 142 15.61 7.09 -9.09
N SER A 143 16.35 7.71 -10.01
CA SER A 143 16.50 7.20 -11.38
C SER A 143 17.27 5.88 -11.40
N ASP A 144 18.34 5.77 -10.61
CA ASP A 144 19.15 4.57 -10.46
C ASP A 144 18.36 3.45 -9.74
N LEU A 145 17.55 3.81 -8.74
CA LEU A 145 16.58 2.89 -8.08
C LEU A 145 15.63 2.24 -9.10
N ILE A 146 14.94 3.07 -9.90
CA ILE A 146 14.01 2.60 -10.94
C ILE A 146 14.75 1.81 -12.02
N PHE A 147 15.96 2.23 -12.42
CA PHE A 147 16.75 1.52 -13.42
C PHE A 147 17.02 0.08 -13.01
N VAL A 148 17.58 -0.15 -11.82
CA VAL A 148 17.90 -1.51 -11.37
C VAL A 148 16.63 -2.33 -11.11
N PHE A 149 15.59 -1.73 -10.53
CA PHE A 149 14.29 -2.39 -10.35
C PHE A 149 13.66 -2.84 -11.68
N SER A 150 13.90 -2.11 -12.79
CA SER A 150 13.49 -2.55 -14.13
C SER A 150 14.26 -3.75 -14.69
N LYS A 151 15.36 -4.16 -14.04
CA LYS A 151 16.25 -5.27 -14.46
C LYS A 151 16.18 -6.47 -13.53
N SER A 152 16.05 -6.28 -12.23
CA SER A 152 16.05 -7.35 -11.24
C SER A 152 14.81 -7.32 -10.35
N GLN A 153 14.34 -8.51 -9.97
CA GLN A 153 13.39 -8.67 -8.88
C GLN A 153 14.18 -8.91 -7.59
N TYR A 154 13.81 -8.24 -6.50
CA TYR A 154 14.43 -8.48 -5.20
C TYR A 154 14.18 -9.91 -4.68
N ARG A 155 15.21 -10.47 -4.04
CA ARG A 155 15.21 -11.74 -3.30
C ARG A 155 16.07 -11.57 -2.05
N ALA A 156 15.54 -11.94 -0.88
CA ALA A 156 16.25 -11.77 0.39
C ALA A 156 17.53 -12.62 0.53
N LYS A 157 17.73 -13.63 -0.33
CA LYS A 157 18.96 -14.44 -0.44
C LYS A 157 20.03 -13.81 -1.36
N GLU A 158 19.65 -12.88 -2.23
CA GLU A 158 20.52 -12.33 -3.27
C GLU A 158 20.98 -10.92 -2.87
N VAL A 159 21.77 -10.87 -1.80
CA VAL A 159 22.30 -9.61 -1.26
C VAL A 159 23.41 -9.08 -2.18
N THR A 160 23.28 -7.82 -2.58
CA THR A 160 24.32 -7.09 -3.32
C THR A 160 24.62 -5.79 -2.57
N PRO A 161 25.83 -5.19 -2.72
CA PRO A 161 26.16 -3.93 -2.06
C PRO A 161 25.18 -2.79 -2.38
N TRP A 162 24.51 -2.86 -3.54
CA TRP A 162 23.47 -1.92 -3.92
C TRP A 162 22.15 -2.15 -3.17
N VAL A 163 21.74 -3.39 -2.94
CA VAL A 163 20.60 -3.73 -2.07
C VAL A 163 20.90 -3.29 -0.63
N GLU A 164 22.12 -3.49 -0.13
CA GLU A 164 22.53 -3.00 1.19
C GLU A 164 22.51 -1.47 1.28
N GLY A 165 22.90 -0.78 0.21
CA GLY A 165 22.77 0.67 0.09
C GLY A 165 21.32 1.13 0.23
N ILE A 166 20.37 0.46 -0.43
CA ILE A 166 18.93 0.73 -0.24
C ILE A 166 18.48 0.38 1.18
N GLU A 167 18.95 -0.73 1.74
CA GLU A 167 18.59 -1.15 3.11
C GLU A 167 18.95 -0.08 4.13
N ASN A 168 20.19 0.42 4.08
CA ASN A 168 20.61 1.51 4.95
C ASN A 168 19.82 2.79 4.67
N ARG A 169 19.52 3.08 3.40
CA ARG A 169 18.83 4.31 3.00
C ARG A 169 17.37 4.38 3.46
N TYR A 170 16.60 3.28 3.47
CA TYR A 170 15.24 3.34 4.04
C TYR A 170 15.26 3.39 5.57
N LEU A 171 16.24 2.76 6.23
CA LEU A 171 16.40 2.85 7.68
C LEU A 171 16.69 4.29 8.12
N GLU A 172 17.60 4.98 7.43
CA GLU A 172 17.86 6.43 7.62
C GLU A 172 16.63 7.33 7.40
N LEU A 173 15.62 6.87 6.64
CA LEU A 173 14.39 7.62 6.40
C LEU A 173 13.36 7.38 7.49
N PHE A 174 13.20 6.13 7.97
CA PHE A 174 12.32 5.84 9.11
C PHE A 174 12.84 6.43 10.43
N ASP A 175 14.15 6.41 10.66
CA ASP A 175 14.82 6.91 11.88
C ASP A 175 14.59 8.41 12.15
N ARG A 176 14.21 9.18 11.12
CA ARG A 176 13.92 10.62 11.24
C ARG A 176 12.62 10.88 11.97
N ASP A 177 11.61 10.08 11.64
CA ASP A 177 10.20 10.37 11.95
C ASP A 177 9.62 9.35 12.97
N TYR A 178 10.29 8.21 13.22
CA TYR A 178 9.82 7.16 14.12
C TYR A 178 10.90 6.56 15.01
N LYS A 179 10.48 6.12 16.20
CA LYS A 179 11.13 5.02 16.89
C LYS A 179 10.70 3.72 16.20
N TYR A 180 11.66 2.85 15.90
CA TYR A 180 11.38 1.55 15.28
C TYR A 180 12.27 0.44 15.84
N SER A 181 11.78 -0.79 15.65
CA SER A 181 12.48 -2.05 15.84
C SER A 181 12.56 -2.82 14.53
N ILE A 182 13.44 -3.83 14.50
CA ILE A 182 13.63 -4.69 13.33
C ILE A 182 13.04 -6.08 13.58
N ILE A 183 12.10 -6.48 12.73
CA ILE A 183 11.75 -7.89 12.53
C ILE A 183 12.79 -8.47 11.56
N HIS A 184 13.55 -9.44 12.04
CA HIS A 184 14.61 -10.08 11.29
C HIS A 184 14.04 -11.13 10.33
N ASN A 185 14.38 -11.00 9.06
CA ASN A 185 14.10 -11.94 7.98
C ASN A 185 15.43 -12.31 7.31
N SER A 186 16.37 -12.77 8.13
CA SER A 186 17.68 -13.28 7.72
C SER A 186 17.51 -14.22 6.53
N ASN A 187 18.24 -13.96 5.44
CA ASN A 187 18.24 -14.76 4.21
C ASN A 187 16.85 -15.12 3.64
N GLY A 188 15.78 -14.41 4.01
CA GLY A 188 14.42 -14.74 3.59
C GLY A 188 13.78 -15.95 4.30
N ASP A 189 14.33 -16.39 5.44
CA ASP A 189 13.89 -17.60 6.16
C ASP A 189 12.46 -17.50 6.71
N VAL A 190 11.93 -16.26 6.85
CA VAL A 190 10.51 -16.01 7.09
C VAL A 190 9.77 -15.84 5.77
N CYS A 191 10.25 -14.93 4.91
CA CYS A 191 9.73 -14.76 3.55
C CYS A 191 10.82 -14.26 2.59
N GLY A 192 11.16 -15.07 1.58
CA GLY A 192 12.16 -14.72 0.54
C GLY A 192 11.83 -13.50 -0.33
N HIS A 193 10.62 -12.95 -0.21
CA HIS A 193 10.11 -11.80 -0.98
C HIS A 193 9.89 -10.54 -0.13
N TYR A 194 10.29 -10.54 1.14
CA TYR A 194 10.24 -9.37 2.04
C TYR A 194 11.66 -8.87 2.36
N PRO A 195 11.83 -7.60 2.79
CA PRO A 195 13.12 -7.05 3.23
C PRO A 195 13.84 -7.97 4.24
N ARG A 196 15.17 -7.93 4.34
CA ARG A 196 15.90 -8.68 5.40
C ARG A 196 15.72 -8.05 6.78
N LYS A 197 15.61 -6.72 6.81
CA LYS A 197 15.39 -5.90 8.02
C LYS A 197 14.00 -5.24 7.91
N ILE A 198 12.96 -5.95 8.34
CA ILE A 198 11.58 -5.44 8.22
C ILE A 198 11.36 -4.44 9.36
N VAL A 199 10.98 -3.21 9.02
CA VAL A 199 10.81 -2.12 9.99
C VAL A 199 9.46 -2.23 10.68
N PHE A 200 9.49 -2.38 12.00
CA PHE A 200 8.34 -2.25 12.88
C PHE A 200 8.37 -0.86 13.53
N LEU A 201 7.49 0.04 13.08
CA LEU A 201 7.38 1.40 13.61
C LEU A 201 6.64 1.35 14.95
N GLU A 202 7.27 1.77 16.05
CA GLU A 202 6.71 1.68 17.40
C GLU A 202 5.85 2.91 17.72
N TYR A 203 6.39 4.10 17.48
CA TYR A 203 5.71 5.38 17.70
C TYR A 203 6.35 6.49 16.86
N GLU A 204 5.57 7.54 16.58
CA GLU A 204 6.03 8.76 15.90
C GLU A 204 6.92 9.60 16.84
N CYS A 205 8.08 10.02 16.35
CA CYS A 205 9.01 10.87 17.06
C CYS A 205 8.54 12.33 17.04
N SER A 206 7.84 12.78 18.08
CA SER A 206 7.60 14.21 18.30
C SER A 206 8.87 14.91 18.82
N ASP A 207 9.09 16.16 18.42
CA ASP A 207 10.26 16.97 18.84
C ASP A 207 10.34 17.17 20.37
N SER A 208 9.24 16.99 21.11
CA SER A 208 9.13 17.31 22.53
C SER A 208 9.32 16.13 23.50
N ASN A 209 9.14 14.87 23.08
CA ASN A 209 9.06 13.71 24.00
C ASN A 209 9.85 12.46 23.51
N LYS A 210 11.12 12.63 23.11
CA LYS A 210 11.96 11.50 22.65
C LYS A 210 12.36 10.49 23.74
N GLU A 211 12.12 10.79 25.03
CA GLU A 211 12.62 9.98 26.15
C GLU A 211 11.52 9.45 27.10
N SER A 212 10.24 9.81 26.90
CA SER A 212 9.18 9.52 27.89
C SER A 212 8.20 8.40 27.51
N PHE A 213 8.39 7.71 26.38
CA PHE A 213 7.50 6.64 25.92
C PHE A 213 8.27 5.35 25.69
N GLU A 214 8.09 4.39 26.59
CA GLU A 214 8.58 3.03 26.45
C GLU A 214 7.56 2.22 25.64
N SER A 215 8.01 1.61 24.53
CA SER A 215 7.14 0.82 23.67
C SER A 215 6.64 -0.42 24.39
N THR A 216 5.33 -0.64 24.38
CA THR A 216 4.69 -1.82 24.97
C THR A 216 4.92 -3.11 24.15
N VAL A 217 5.54 -3.00 22.97
CA VAL A 217 5.70 -4.10 22.02
C VAL A 217 6.98 -4.90 22.31
N GLN A 218 6.79 -6.12 22.77
CA GLN A 218 7.86 -7.11 22.93
C GLN A 218 8.33 -7.63 21.56
N VAL A 219 9.39 -7.05 21.01
CA VAL A 219 9.95 -7.38 19.68
C VAL A 219 10.24 -8.88 19.51
N SER A 220 10.74 -9.54 20.55
CA SER A 220 10.97 -11.00 20.56
C SER A 220 9.67 -11.80 20.36
N LYS A 221 8.59 -11.41 21.05
CA LYS A 221 7.25 -12.00 20.91
C LYS A 221 6.66 -11.74 19.53
N LEU A 222 6.91 -10.56 18.94
CA LEU A 222 6.51 -10.24 17.58
C LEU A 222 7.25 -11.12 16.55
N GLN A 223 8.57 -11.27 16.70
CA GLN A 223 9.39 -12.15 15.86
C GLN A 223 8.89 -13.60 15.92
N ASP A 224 8.53 -14.08 17.11
CA ASP A 224 7.94 -15.40 17.33
C ASP A 224 6.60 -15.58 16.62
N LEU A 225 5.69 -14.60 16.72
CA LEU A 225 4.39 -14.64 16.03
C LEU A 225 4.55 -14.61 14.51
N VAL A 226 5.51 -13.83 14.00
CA VAL A 226 5.90 -13.81 12.59
C VAL A 226 6.44 -15.17 12.14
N ASN A 227 7.37 -15.76 12.89
CA ASN A 227 7.94 -17.09 12.61
C ASN A 227 6.87 -18.20 12.59
N ARG A 228 5.87 -18.14 13.47
CA ARG A 228 4.77 -19.13 13.57
C ARG A 228 3.67 -18.94 12.52
N SER A 229 3.46 -17.73 12.03
CA SER A 229 2.40 -17.40 11.04
C SER A 229 2.87 -17.47 9.58
N LYS A 230 4.18 -17.54 9.31
CA LYS A 230 4.75 -17.48 7.96
C LYS A 230 4.17 -18.45 6.93
N MET A 231 3.60 -19.58 7.35
CA MET A 231 2.99 -20.57 6.43
C MET A 231 1.53 -20.29 6.09
N ALA A 232 0.84 -19.39 6.79
CA ALA A 232 -0.60 -19.18 6.60
C ALA A 232 -0.94 -18.51 5.26
N ARG A 233 -0.10 -17.61 4.77
CA ARG A 233 -0.41 -16.77 3.62
C ARG A 233 0.43 -17.12 2.40
N CYS A 234 -0.13 -16.87 1.23
CA CYS A 234 0.46 -17.24 -0.05
C CYS A 234 1.91 -16.76 -0.20
N ARG A 235 2.76 -17.57 -0.83
CA ARG A 235 4.22 -17.31 -0.98
C ARG A 235 4.97 -17.07 0.34
N GLY A 236 4.38 -17.48 1.47
CA GLY A 236 4.90 -17.22 2.81
C GLY A 236 4.85 -15.74 3.22
N ARG A 237 4.07 -14.91 2.51
CA ARG A 237 3.99 -13.47 2.75
C ARG A 237 3.04 -13.20 3.91
N PHE A 238 3.54 -13.34 5.13
CA PHE A 238 2.82 -13.08 6.39
C PHE A 238 2.31 -11.64 6.51
N VAL A 239 1.51 -11.36 7.54
CA VAL A 239 0.97 -10.02 7.83
C VAL A 239 2.10 -9.10 8.29
N CYS A 240 2.47 -8.14 7.45
CA CYS A 240 3.62 -7.26 7.70
C CYS A 240 3.18 -5.80 7.91
N PRO A 241 3.47 -5.17 9.06
CA PRO A 241 3.25 -3.74 9.26
C PRO A 241 4.19 -2.94 8.36
N VAL A 242 3.70 -1.84 7.78
CA VAL A 242 4.45 -1.00 6.83
C VAL A 242 4.20 0.51 6.96
N ILE A 243 3.12 0.92 7.61
CA ILE A 243 2.83 2.30 7.99
C ILE A 243 2.32 2.26 9.44
N LEU A 244 2.74 3.24 10.25
CA LEU A 244 2.10 3.61 11.51
C LEU A 244 1.56 5.03 11.31
N TYR A 245 0.33 5.28 11.73
CA TYR A 245 -0.31 6.59 11.64
C TYR A 245 -1.33 6.71 12.77
N ASN A 246 -1.23 7.77 13.58
CA ASN A 246 -2.08 7.98 14.77
C ASN A 246 -2.18 6.73 15.67
N GLY A 247 -1.05 6.06 15.94
CA GLY A 247 -1.00 4.83 16.75
C GLY A 247 -1.48 3.55 16.05
N LYS A 248 -2.06 3.65 14.84
CA LYS A 248 -2.62 2.50 14.10
C LYS A 248 -1.66 1.96 13.05
N HIS A 249 -1.53 0.65 12.97
CA HIS A 249 -0.77 0.00 11.90
C HIS A 249 -1.59 -0.19 10.62
N VAL A 250 -1.03 0.20 9.48
CA VAL A 250 -1.39 -0.40 8.19
C VAL A 250 -0.45 -1.56 7.93
N CYS A 251 -1.03 -2.76 7.86
CA CYS A 251 -0.37 -3.98 7.44
C CYS A 251 -0.63 -4.29 5.97
N ARG A 252 0.29 -5.05 5.38
CA ARG A 252 0.15 -5.61 4.04
C ARG A 252 0.41 -7.10 4.07
N SER A 253 -0.22 -7.82 3.15
CA SER A 253 -0.01 -9.26 3.02
C SER A 253 -0.44 -9.81 1.67
N SER A 254 -0.37 -11.13 1.51
CA SER A 254 -1.14 -11.86 0.50
C SER A 254 -2.40 -12.48 1.12
N THR A 255 -3.22 -13.14 0.30
CA THR A 255 -4.36 -13.93 0.80
C THR A 255 -3.93 -15.24 1.46
N LEU A 256 -4.90 -16.03 1.95
CA LEU A 256 -4.68 -17.30 2.63
C LEU A 256 -4.19 -18.40 1.66
N ALA A 257 -3.14 -19.11 2.05
CA ALA A 257 -2.59 -20.24 1.28
C ALA A 257 -3.59 -21.40 1.19
N GLY A 258 -3.75 -22.01 0.01
CA GLY A 258 -4.59 -23.18 -0.19
C GLY A 258 -3.93 -24.49 0.24
N TRP A 259 -4.70 -25.59 0.19
CA TRP A 259 -4.27 -26.95 0.57
C TRP A 259 -2.96 -27.36 -0.11
N GLY A 260 -2.91 -27.37 -1.44
CA GLY A 260 -1.70 -27.79 -2.17
C GLY A 260 -0.46 -26.94 -1.87
N GLU A 261 -0.62 -25.66 -1.53
CA GLU A 261 0.49 -24.79 -1.12
C GLU A 261 0.97 -25.11 0.30
N LEU A 262 0.06 -25.42 1.22
CA LEU A 262 0.41 -25.77 2.60
C LEU A 262 1.07 -27.16 2.67
N TYR A 263 0.50 -28.18 2.00
CA TYR A 263 1.06 -29.54 1.98
C TYR A 263 2.36 -29.60 1.20
N GLY A 264 2.44 -28.89 0.06
CA GLY A 264 3.70 -28.77 -0.69
C GLY A 264 4.83 -28.17 0.14
N ARG A 265 4.54 -27.25 1.09
CA ARG A 265 5.55 -26.71 2.02
C ARG A 265 5.84 -27.63 3.20
N THR A 266 4.81 -28.16 3.86
CA THR A 266 4.99 -29.02 5.03
C THR A 266 5.71 -30.32 4.65
N GLY A 267 5.34 -30.93 3.52
CA GLY A 267 6.03 -32.11 2.98
C GLY A 267 7.46 -31.81 2.54
N TYR A 268 7.73 -30.64 1.94
CA TYR A 268 9.10 -30.26 1.59
C TYR A 268 9.96 -30.00 2.84
N ASN A 269 9.41 -29.37 3.88
CA ASN A 269 10.11 -29.22 5.16
C ASN A 269 10.35 -30.59 5.81
N TYR A 270 9.37 -31.50 5.81
CA TYR A 270 9.51 -32.84 6.38
C TYR A 270 10.57 -33.69 5.65
N ILE A 271 10.64 -33.61 4.32
CA ILE A 271 11.56 -34.40 3.49
C ILE A 271 12.99 -33.80 3.45
N PHE A 272 13.13 -32.47 3.52
CA PHE A 272 14.43 -31.79 3.37
C PHE A 272 15.03 -31.21 4.67
N SER A 273 14.32 -31.20 5.80
CA SER A 273 14.89 -30.88 7.13
C SER A 273 15.49 -32.12 7.83
N GLY A 274 16.23 -32.95 7.08
CA GLY A 274 16.72 -34.23 7.57
C GLY A 274 17.63 -34.13 8.80
N GLY A 275 17.18 -34.69 9.92
CA GLY A 275 18.01 -35.19 11.02
C GLY A 275 18.60 -34.18 12.00
N ALA A 276 17.80 -33.73 12.98
CA ALA A 276 18.26 -33.39 14.34
C ALA A 276 17.08 -33.40 15.32
N ASP A 277 17.30 -33.95 16.52
CA ASP A 277 16.40 -34.10 17.69
C ASP A 277 15.69 -32.81 18.17
N ASP A 278 14.64 -32.83 19.02
CA ASP A 278 14.11 -33.89 19.90
C ASP A 278 12.57 -34.01 19.80
N THR A 279 12.04 -35.24 19.70
CA THR A 279 10.94 -35.77 20.55
C THR A 279 10.80 -37.27 20.28
N VAL A 280 11.26 -38.09 21.21
CA VAL A 280 10.95 -39.53 21.26
C VAL A 280 9.63 -39.72 22.01
N ASP A 281 8.55 -40.02 21.28
CA ASP A 281 7.60 -41.09 21.63
C ASP A 281 6.59 -41.32 20.49
N ASP A 282 6.03 -42.53 20.44
CA ASP A 282 5.03 -43.02 19.46
C ASP A 282 5.40 -42.89 17.98
N ALA A 283 6.35 -43.74 17.58
CA ALA A 283 6.50 -44.21 16.21
C ALA A 283 6.11 -45.69 16.09
N GLU A 284 4.85 -46.04 16.38
CA GLU A 284 4.27 -47.31 15.95
C GLU A 284 2.96 -47.12 15.16
N GLU A 285 2.95 -47.84 14.03
CA GLU A 285 1.81 -48.49 13.40
C GLU A 285 0.80 -47.77 12.46
N VAL A 286 0.49 -48.55 11.41
CA VAL A 286 -0.63 -48.52 10.45
C VAL A 286 -0.67 -47.50 9.31
N LEU A 287 -0.32 -48.00 8.12
CA LEU A 287 -0.86 -47.57 6.84
C LEU A 287 -2.34 -48.00 6.71
N GLU A 288 -3.29 -47.17 7.15
CA GLU A 288 -4.71 -47.22 6.76
C GLU A 288 -5.51 -46.15 7.54
N ASP A 289 -6.11 -45.18 6.82
CA ASP A 289 -7.46 -44.61 7.02
C ASP A 289 -7.60 -43.21 6.41
N ASP A 290 -8.47 -43.11 5.40
CA ASP A 290 -8.82 -41.86 4.69
C ASP A 290 -9.61 -40.87 5.59
N CYS A 291 -10.11 -41.34 6.74
CA CYS A 291 -10.76 -40.53 7.78
C CYS A 291 -9.74 -39.86 8.73
N ALA A 292 -8.67 -40.55 9.13
CA ALA A 292 -7.62 -40.00 10.00
C ALA A 292 -6.91 -38.79 9.36
N VAL A 293 -6.61 -38.89 8.05
CA VAL A 293 -6.02 -37.78 7.27
C VAL A 293 -6.88 -36.51 7.38
N ARG A 294 -8.19 -36.62 7.16
CA ARG A 294 -9.14 -35.49 7.22
C ARG A 294 -9.20 -34.80 8.59
N ASN A 295 -8.86 -35.50 9.66
CA ASN A 295 -8.87 -34.95 11.02
C ASN A 295 -7.56 -34.17 11.31
N GLY A 296 -6.40 -34.72 10.95
CA GLY A 296 -5.12 -34.02 11.00
C GLY A 296 -5.07 -32.79 10.08
N ASP A 297 -5.70 -32.91 8.91
CA ASP A 297 -5.94 -31.85 7.93
C ASP A 297 -6.61 -30.61 8.55
N SER A 298 -7.70 -30.77 9.30
CA SER A 298 -8.36 -29.65 9.98
C SER A 298 -7.46 -29.03 11.04
N GLN A 299 -6.84 -29.87 11.88
CA GLN A 299 -5.96 -29.42 12.97
C GLN A 299 -4.75 -28.61 12.45
N LEU A 300 -4.14 -29.02 11.33
CA LEU A 300 -3.06 -28.27 10.70
C LEU A 300 -3.54 -26.90 10.23
N PHE A 301 -4.70 -26.83 9.57
CA PHE A 301 -5.29 -25.56 9.17
C PHE A 301 -5.60 -24.67 10.38
N ASP A 302 -6.22 -25.21 11.43
CA ASP A 302 -6.59 -24.43 12.63
C ASP A 302 -5.36 -23.93 13.38
N LYS A 303 -4.28 -24.72 13.45
CA LYS A 303 -2.97 -24.30 14.00
C LYS A 303 -2.34 -23.17 13.19
N VAL A 304 -2.33 -23.28 11.86
CA VAL A 304 -1.72 -22.31 10.95
C VAL A 304 -2.53 -21.01 10.88
N ARG A 305 -3.86 -21.08 10.77
CA ARG A 305 -4.78 -19.93 10.82
C ARG A 305 -4.77 -19.28 12.20
N GLY A 306 -4.75 -20.06 13.27
CA GLY A 306 -4.63 -19.57 14.63
C GLY A 306 -3.35 -18.76 14.86
N SER A 307 -2.24 -19.12 14.23
CA SER A 307 -1.01 -18.30 14.25
C SER A 307 -1.15 -16.98 13.48
N ASP A 308 -1.80 -16.97 12.30
CA ASP A 308 -2.08 -15.74 11.54
C ASP A 308 -2.99 -14.79 12.33
N ILE A 309 -4.06 -15.32 12.92
CA ILE A 309 -5.02 -14.59 13.76
C ILE A 309 -4.34 -14.03 15.01
N LYS A 310 -3.43 -14.78 15.65
CA LYS A 310 -2.63 -14.29 16.78
C LYS A 310 -1.72 -13.13 16.37
N LEU A 311 -1.08 -13.18 15.20
CA LEU A 311 -0.28 -12.07 14.70
C LEU A 311 -1.15 -10.83 14.37
N LEU A 312 -2.29 -11.03 13.69
CA LEU A 312 -3.25 -9.95 13.39
C LEU A 312 -3.72 -9.24 14.67
N LYS A 313 -4.13 -10.00 15.68
CA LYS A 313 -4.57 -9.44 16.98
C LYS A 313 -3.42 -8.75 17.74
N TYR A 314 -2.19 -9.25 17.63
CA TYR A 314 -1.01 -8.63 18.25
C TYR A 314 -0.61 -7.31 17.58
N LEU A 315 -0.87 -7.16 16.28
CA LEU A 315 -0.69 -5.92 15.51
C LEU A 315 -1.92 -4.99 15.55
N SER A 316 -2.85 -5.24 16.48
CA SER A 316 -4.12 -4.50 16.65
C SER A 316 -4.97 -4.39 15.37
N ILE A 317 -4.86 -5.34 14.45
CA ILE A 317 -5.62 -5.30 13.19
C ILE A 317 -7.07 -5.72 13.45
N ARG A 318 -8.02 -4.88 13.04
CA ARG A 318 -9.47 -5.20 13.00
C ARG A 318 -10.01 -5.29 11.59
N TYR A 319 -9.50 -4.44 10.69
CA TYR A 319 -10.02 -4.29 9.34
C TYR A 319 -9.19 -5.08 8.35
N ILE A 320 -9.83 -5.92 7.53
CA ILE A 320 -9.15 -6.69 6.48
C ILE A 320 -9.75 -6.31 5.14
N CYS A 321 -8.97 -5.60 4.34
CA CYS A 321 -9.28 -5.14 3.00
C CYS A 321 -8.76 -6.16 1.97
N ASP A 322 -9.68 -6.89 1.36
CA ASP A 322 -9.41 -7.88 0.31
C ASP A 322 -9.70 -7.30 -1.07
N LEU A 323 -8.63 -7.12 -1.86
CA LEU A 323 -8.68 -6.60 -3.23
C LEU A 323 -8.97 -7.68 -4.28
N MET A 324 -9.20 -8.94 -3.90
CA MET A 324 -9.48 -10.04 -4.83
C MET A 324 -10.87 -9.93 -5.47
N VAL A 325 -10.90 -10.01 -6.80
CA VAL A 325 -12.13 -10.16 -7.61
C VAL A 325 -12.71 -11.57 -7.52
N GLU A 326 -11.89 -12.51 -7.04
CA GLU A 326 -12.24 -13.90 -6.85
C GLU A 326 -12.37 -14.25 -5.34
N ASN A 327 -13.20 -15.25 -5.00
CA ASN A 327 -13.28 -15.85 -3.67
C ASN A 327 -12.13 -16.85 -3.42
N LYS A 328 -11.75 -17.57 -4.48
CA LYS A 328 -10.64 -18.52 -4.52
C LYS A 328 -9.90 -18.38 -5.83
N LYS A 329 -8.56 -18.40 -5.80
CA LYS A 329 -7.81 -18.41 -7.06
C LYS A 329 -7.68 -19.84 -7.56
N VAL A 330 -8.15 -20.09 -8.78
CA VAL A 330 -7.88 -21.32 -9.52
C VAL A 330 -6.65 -21.14 -10.40
N LYS A 331 -5.77 -22.15 -10.46
CA LYS A 331 -4.69 -22.27 -11.44
C LYS A 331 -4.58 -23.73 -11.88
N PHE A 332 -4.55 -23.98 -13.19
CA PHE A 332 -4.51 -25.34 -13.77
C PHE A 332 -5.61 -26.28 -13.19
N GLY A 333 -6.83 -25.76 -13.01
CA GLY A 333 -7.97 -26.50 -12.44
C GLY A 333 -7.94 -26.65 -10.91
N LEU A 334 -6.86 -26.28 -10.22
CA LEU A 334 -6.72 -26.42 -8.77
C LEU A 334 -6.95 -25.09 -8.03
N ASN A 335 -7.70 -25.15 -6.92
CA ASN A 335 -7.82 -24.04 -5.98
C ASN A 335 -6.50 -23.83 -5.24
N VAL A 336 -5.71 -22.84 -5.66
CA VAL A 336 -4.38 -22.54 -5.09
C VAL A 336 -4.46 -21.62 -3.88
N THR A 337 -5.47 -20.76 -3.77
CA THR A 337 -5.64 -19.82 -2.64
C THR A 337 -7.11 -19.63 -2.29
N SER A 338 -7.42 -19.16 -1.08
CA SER A 338 -8.75 -18.69 -0.69
C SER A 338 -8.67 -17.35 0.03
N SER A 339 -9.73 -16.56 -0.03
CA SER A 339 -9.90 -15.38 0.82
C SER A 339 -10.56 -15.74 2.16
N GLU A 340 -10.25 -14.93 3.17
CA GLU A 340 -10.93 -14.84 4.47
C GLU A 340 -12.46 -14.81 4.32
N LYS A 341 -12.99 -14.16 3.27
CA LYS A 341 -14.43 -14.01 3.00
C LYS A 341 -15.16 -15.32 2.70
N VAL A 342 -14.43 -16.41 2.43
CA VAL A 342 -14.98 -17.76 2.23
C VAL A 342 -14.40 -18.79 3.20
N ASP A 343 -13.91 -18.36 4.36
CA ASP A 343 -13.53 -19.28 5.44
C ASP A 343 -14.77 -19.93 6.08
N LYS A 344 -15.07 -21.16 5.67
CA LYS A 344 -16.21 -21.94 6.18
C LYS A 344 -16.18 -22.15 7.70
N ALA A 345 -14.99 -22.16 8.31
CA ALA A 345 -14.81 -22.31 9.75
C ALA A 345 -14.98 -20.99 10.53
N GLN A 346 -15.23 -19.87 9.84
CA GLN A 346 -15.48 -18.55 10.43
C GLN A 346 -14.39 -18.07 11.41
N ARG A 347 -13.13 -18.52 11.23
CA ARG A 347 -12.03 -18.22 12.16
C ARG A 347 -11.65 -16.75 12.17
N TYR A 348 -11.99 -16.03 11.10
CA TYR A 348 -11.79 -14.60 10.95
C TYR A 348 -13.03 -13.75 11.31
N ALA A 349 -14.07 -14.32 11.93
CA ALA A 349 -15.32 -13.60 12.25
C ALA A 349 -15.13 -12.43 13.25
N ASP A 350 -14.08 -12.46 14.08
CA ASP A 350 -13.71 -11.33 14.95
C ASP A 350 -13.25 -10.09 14.18
N PHE A 351 -12.81 -10.27 12.93
CA PHE A 351 -12.32 -9.21 12.06
C PHE A 351 -13.45 -8.66 11.18
N THR A 352 -13.38 -7.37 10.90
CA THR A 352 -14.29 -6.71 9.98
C THR A 352 -13.71 -6.79 8.57
N LEU A 353 -14.22 -7.76 7.80
CA LEU A 353 -13.82 -7.99 6.41
C LEU A 353 -14.47 -6.96 5.48
N LEU A 354 -13.67 -6.41 4.56
CA LEU A 354 -14.10 -5.55 3.45
C LEU A 354 -13.70 -6.22 2.14
N SER A 355 -14.68 -6.72 1.39
CA SER A 355 -14.47 -7.22 0.03
C SER A 355 -14.52 -6.03 -0.91
N VAL A 356 -13.37 -5.60 -1.42
CA VAL A 356 -13.22 -4.42 -2.31
C VAL A 356 -12.53 -4.85 -3.60
N PRO A 357 -13.22 -5.64 -4.44
CA PRO A 357 -12.62 -6.32 -5.58
C PRO A 357 -11.99 -5.30 -6.54
N TYR A 358 -10.73 -5.49 -6.92
CA TYR A 358 -9.98 -4.55 -7.76
C TYR A 358 -9.24 -5.27 -8.89
N PRO A 359 -9.14 -4.70 -10.12
CA PRO A 359 -8.56 -5.38 -11.28
C PRO A 359 -7.14 -5.91 -11.09
N GLY A 360 -6.87 -7.07 -11.70
CA GLY A 360 -5.54 -7.72 -11.71
C GLY A 360 -4.47 -6.91 -12.46
N CYS A 361 -3.21 -7.32 -12.38
CA CYS A 361 -2.11 -6.65 -13.11
C CYS A 361 -2.30 -6.75 -14.63
N GLU A 362 -2.96 -7.80 -15.09
CA GLU A 362 -3.35 -8.09 -16.46
C GLU A 362 -4.15 -6.91 -17.09
N PHE A 363 -5.07 -6.31 -16.32
CA PHE A 363 -5.88 -5.17 -16.77
C PHE A 363 -5.07 -3.90 -17.06
N PHE A 364 -3.89 -3.76 -16.44
CA PHE A 364 -3.01 -2.60 -16.68
C PHE A 364 -2.30 -2.67 -18.04
N LYS A 365 -2.45 -3.77 -18.78
CA LYS A 365 -2.13 -3.81 -20.20
C LYS A 365 -3.10 -2.96 -21.02
N GLU A 366 -4.41 -2.99 -20.75
CA GLU A 366 -5.39 -2.15 -21.46
C GLU A 366 -5.15 -0.65 -21.20
N TYR A 367 -4.76 -0.31 -19.97
CA TYR A 367 -4.31 1.03 -19.59
C TYR A 367 -3.11 1.50 -20.41
N LYS A 368 -2.10 0.64 -20.60
CA LYS A 368 -0.95 0.93 -21.47
C LYS A 368 -1.36 1.07 -22.94
N ASP A 369 -2.17 0.13 -23.44
CA ASP A 369 -2.63 0.10 -24.83
C ASP A 369 -3.58 1.28 -25.17
N ARG A 370 -4.06 2.02 -24.17
CA ARG A 370 -4.80 3.29 -24.25
C ARG A 370 -3.92 4.54 -24.03
N ASP A 371 -2.63 4.46 -24.38
CA ASP A 371 -1.65 5.54 -24.20
C ASP A 371 -1.63 6.12 -22.77
N TYR A 372 -1.77 5.25 -21.77
CA TYR A 372 -1.82 5.60 -20.34
C TYR A 372 -2.99 6.51 -19.93
N THR A 373 -4.12 6.43 -20.64
CA THR A 373 -5.39 7.09 -20.31
C THR A 373 -6.28 6.13 -19.51
N ALA A 374 -6.48 6.42 -18.22
CA ALA A 374 -7.27 5.59 -17.31
C ALA A 374 -8.74 6.04 -17.22
N GLU A 375 -9.02 7.29 -17.61
CA GLU A 375 -10.35 7.85 -17.73
C GLU A 375 -11.18 7.08 -18.75
N GLY A 376 -12.40 6.68 -18.36
CA GLY A 376 -13.28 5.82 -19.15
C GLY A 376 -12.80 4.38 -19.35
N LEU A 377 -11.71 3.94 -18.72
CA LEU A 377 -11.28 2.54 -18.74
C LEU A 377 -12.01 1.76 -17.62
N VAL A 378 -13.11 1.09 -17.99
CA VAL A 378 -13.95 0.30 -17.07
C VAL A 378 -13.53 -1.18 -17.14
N PHE A 379 -13.38 -1.83 -15.98
CA PHE A 379 -13.08 -3.27 -15.91
C PHE A 379 -14.28 -4.11 -16.35
N ASN A 380 -14.06 -5.17 -17.12
CA ASN A 380 -15.13 -6.11 -17.44
C ASN A 380 -15.48 -6.99 -16.22
N TRP A 381 -16.58 -6.70 -15.54
CA TRP A 381 -17.06 -7.48 -14.41
C TRP A 381 -17.76 -8.79 -14.80
N ASN A 382 -18.13 -8.94 -16.08
CA ASN A 382 -18.77 -10.13 -16.63
C ASN A 382 -17.70 -11.13 -17.10
N GLN A 383 -16.90 -11.64 -16.15
CA GLN A 383 -15.87 -12.66 -16.39
C GLN A 383 -16.05 -13.82 -15.38
N ASP A 384 -15.92 -15.06 -15.84
CA ASP A 384 -16.26 -16.26 -15.04
C ASP A 384 -15.49 -16.41 -13.71
N PHE A 385 -14.32 -15.76 -13.60
CA PHE A 385 -13.51 -15.76 -12.37
C PHE A 385 -13.84 -14.63 -11.39
N VAL A 386 -14.80 -13.76 -11.72
CA VAL A 386 -15.22 -12.61 -10.90
C VAL A 386 -16.45 -13.02 -10.08
N ASP A 387 -16.22 -13.63 -8.92
CA ASP A 387 -17.26 -14.15 -8.02
C ASP A 387 -17.27 -13.48 -6.63
N ALA A 388 -16.41 -12.49 -6.38
CA ALA A 388 -16.39 -11.71 -5.15
C ALA A 388 -17.09 -10.34 -5.33
N PRO A 389 -18.29 -10.13 -4.76
CA PRO A 389 -18.96 -8.83 -4.81
C PRO A 389 -18.27 -7.79 -3.91
N LEU A 390 -18.55 -6.51 -4.16
CA LEU A 390 -18.24 -5.43 -3.24
C LEU A 390 -19.08 -5.56 -1.96
N THR A 391 -18.42 -5.70 -0.81
CA THR A 391 -19.06 -5.77 0.51
C THR A 391 -18.31 -4.85 1.48
N ILE A 392 -18.95 -3.75 1.86
CA ILE A 392 -18.44 -2.76 2.80
C ILE A 392 -19.43 -2.64 3.98
N PRO A 393 -18.98 -2.74 5.24
CA PRO A 393 -19.83 -2.50 6.41
C PRO A 393 -20.50 -1.12 6.39
N ALA A 394 -21.78 -1.06 6.74
CA ALA A 394 -22.59 0.16 6.66
C ALA A 394 -22.17 1.31 7.61
N CYS A 395 -21.19 1.09 8.48
CA CYS A 395 -20.53 2.16 9.24
C CYS A 395 -19.56 2.98 8.36
N PHE A 396 -18.86 2.35 7.41
CA PHE A 396 -17.85 2.98 6.55
C PHE A 396 -18.39 3.54 5.23
N THR A 397 -19.64 3.22 4.87
CA THR A 397 -20.28 3.81 3.67
C THR A 397 -20.88 5.20 3.95
N ARG A 398 -21.14 5.52 5.22
CA ARG A 398 -21.64 6.83 5.66
C ARG A 398 -20.58 7.90 5.42
N ASN A 399 -21.01 9.14 5.22
CA ASN A 399 -20.17 10.35 5.10
C ASN A 399 -19.17 10.40 3.92
N LEU A 400 -18.93 9.30 3.19
CA LEU A 400 -18.06 9.28 2.01
C LEU A 400 -18.72 9.82 0.72
N ASN A 401 -20.05 9.89 0.67
CA ASN A 401 -20.84 10.33 -0.49
C ASN A 401 -20.45 9.62 -1.81
N ILE A 402 -20.38 8.28 -1.75
CA ILE A 402 -20.05 7.39 -2.88
C ILE A 402 -21.24 6.46 -3.12
N ASN A 403 -21.72 6.35 -4.37
CA ASN A 403 -22.75 5.37 -4.71
C ASN A 403 -22.15 3.98 -4.94
N TRP A 404 -21.93 3.23 -3.87
CA TRP A 404 -21.28 1.92 -3.91
C TRP A 404 -21.99 0.87 -4.79
N SER A 405 -23.28 1.02 -5.12
CA SER A 405 -23.97 0.08 -6.01
C SER A 405 -23.48 0.17 -7.47
N GLU A 406 -22.91 1.30 -7.87
CA GLU A 406 -22.38 1.56 -9.21
C GLU A 406 -20.91 1.13 -9.39
N TYR A 407 -20.33 0.38 -8.44
CA TYR A 407 -18.90 0.04 -8.48
C TYR A 407 -18.44 -0.70 -9.76
N GLN A 408 -19.39 -1.34 -10.46
CA GLN A 408 -19.13 -2.04 -11.71
C GLN A 408 -19.09 -1.12 -12.95
N SER A 409 -19.64 0.10 -12.86
CA SER A 409 -19.60 1.09 -13.96
C SER A 409 -18.52 2.15 -13.78
N TRP A 410 -17.83 2.18 -12.64
CA TRP A 410 -16.71 3.09 -12.40
C TRP A 410 -15.53 2.79 -13.33
N ASP A 411 -14.92 3.85 -13.85
CA ASP A 411 -13.62 3.71 -14.50
C ASP A 411 -12.50 3.48 -13.46
N LEU A 412 -11.32 3.10 -13.97
CA LEU A 412 -10.14 2.82 -13.18
C LEU A 412 -9.72 4.00 -12.28
N VAL A 413 -9.98 5.24 -12.69
CA VAL A 413 -9.68 6.44 -11.87
C VAL A 413 -10.66 6.52 -10.71
N GLN A 414 -11.96 6.50 -10.98
CA GLN A 414 -13.03 6.60 -9.99
C GLN A 414 -12.98 5.44 -8.99
N GLN A 415 -12.75 4.21 -9.45
CA GLN A 415 -12.63 3.04 -8.57
C GLN A 415 -11.43 3.19 -7.61
N THR A 416 -10.27 3.59 -8.12
CA THR A 416 -9.07 3.79 -7.30
C THR A 416 -9.25 4.92 -6.30
N GLN A 417 -9.89 6.04 -6.71
CA GLN A 417 -10.23 7.14 -5.82
C GLN A 417 -11.19 6.71 -4.70
N ASN A 418 -12.24 5.97 -5.03
CA ASN A 418 -13.26 5.55 -4.06
C ASN A 418 -12.69 4.56 -3.03
N TYR A 419 -11.85 3.62 -3.47
CA TYR A 419 -11.17 2.70 -2.55
C TYR A 419 -10.11 3.42 -1.71
N LEU A 420 -9.34 4.36 -2.26
CA LEU A 420 -8.40 5.16 -1.45
C LEU A 420 -9.14 6.00 -0.38
N LYS A 421 -10.26 6.63 -0.73
CA LYS A 421 -11.13 7.33 0.25
C LYS A 421 -11.62 6.41 1.36
N LEU A 422 -12.04 5.18 1.03
CA LEU A 422 -12.45 4.19 2.01
C LEU A 422 -11.32 3.84 2.98
N LEU A 423 -10.12 3.55 2.47
CA LEU A 423 -8.97 3.20 3.32
C LEU A 423 -8.52 4.38 4.20
N LEU A 424 -8.54 5.60 3.65
CA LEU A 424 -8.29 6.83 4.42
C LEU A 424 -9.36 7.07 5.49
N HIS A 425 -10.65 6.81 5.19
CA HIS A 425 -11.72 6.94 6.17
C HIS A 425 -11.60 5.92 7.31
N ILE A 426 -11.25 4.67 7.00
CA ILE A 426 -11.03 3.60 7.99
C ILE A 426 -9.84 3.94 8.90
N ILE A 427 -8.69 4.35 8.35
CA ILE A 427 -7.51 4.63 9.20
C ILE A 427 -7.68 5.91 10.04
N ASN A 428 -8.60 6.82 9.67
CA ASN A 428 -8.95 8.00 10.46
C ASN A 428 -10.22 7.81 11.33
N SER A 429 -10.69 6.59 11.58
CA SER A 429 -11.75 6.34 12.56
C SER A 429 -11.30 6.66 13.99
N ASP A 430 -12.25 6.89 14.91
CA ASP A 430 -11.96 7.25 16.31
C ASP A 430 -11.62 6.03 17.23
N ASP A 431 -11.46 4.83 16.66
CA ASP A 431 -11.03 3.62 17.39
C ASP A 431 -9.50 3.40 17.32
N GLU A 432 -8.95 2.42 18.04
CA GLU A 432 -7.50 2.15 18.07
C GLU A 432 -7.04 1.04 17.08
N ASN A 433 -7.87 0.65 16.10
CA ASN A 433 -7.59 -0.55 15.30
C ASN A 433 -6.88 -0.26 13.97
N GLY A 434 -5.92 -1.12 13.65
CA GLY A 434 -5.23 -1.13 12.37
C GLY A 434 -5.96 -1.87 11.24
N LEU A 435 -5.38 -1.76 10.05
CA LEU A 435 -5.93 -2.19 8.75
C LEU A 435 -4.92 -3.09 8.01
N LEU A 436 -5.33 -4.29 7.61
CA LEU A 436 -4.60 -5.11 6.64
C LEU A 436 -5.13 -4.85 5.22
N VAL A 437 -4.25 -4.58 4.26
CA VAL A 437 -4.54 -4.58 2.81
C VAL A 437 -3.87 -5.78 2.14
N HIS A 438 -4.63 -6.60 1.42
CA HIS A 438 -4.08 -7.75 0.68
C HIS A 438 -4.76 -8.00 -0.68
N CYS A 439 -4.15 -8.88 -1.46
CA CYS A 439 -4.70 -9.50 -2.67
C CYS A 439 -4.07 -10.90 -2.82
N ILE A 440 -4.32 -11.63 -3.91
CA ILE A 440 -3.80 -13.01 -4.13
C ILE A 440 -2.31 -13.15 -3.73
N SER A 441 -1.43 -12.37 -4.38
CA SER A 441 0.03 -12.47 -4.21
C SER A 441 0.62 -11.38 -3.30
N GLY A 442 -0.16 -10.34 -2.99
CA GLY A 442 0.27 -9.20 -2.15
C GLY A 442 1.35 -8.29 -2.74
N TRP A 443 1.66 -8.44 -4.03
CA TRP A 443 2.82 -7.78 -4.70
C TRP A 443 2.46 -6.90 -5.92
N ASP A 444 1.18 -6.77 -6.29
CA ASP A 444 0.70 -5.92 -7.41
C ASP A 444 -0.34 -4.88 -6.90
N ARG A 445 -1.59 -5.31 -6.70
CA ARG A 445 -2.68 -4.45 -6.17
C ARG A 445 -2.41 -3.92 -4.75
N THR A 446 -1.76 -4.72 -3.91
CA THR A 446 -1.44 -4.34 -2.53
C THR A 446 -0.42 -3.19 -2.45
N PRO A 447 0.77 -3.24 -3.09
CA PRO A 447 1.67 -2.09 -3.08
C PRO A 447 1.08 -0.85 -3.74
N LEU A 448 0.18 -0.96 -4.72
CA LEU A 448 -0.58 0.19 -5.23
C LEU A 448 -1.32 0.92 -4.09
N PHE A 449 -2.22 0.24 -3.38
CA PHE A 449 -2.99 0.91 -2.31
C PHE A 449 -2.16 1.29 -1.08
N VAL A 450 -1.15 0.50 -0.71
CA VAL A 450 -0.20 0.88 0.36
C VAL A 450 0.60 2.13 -0.02
N SER A 451 1.03 2.24 -1.27
CA SER A 451 1.75 3.43 -1.77
C SER A 451 0.86 4.66 -1.77
N LEU A 452 -0.37 4.54 -2.30
CA LEU A 452 -1.32 5.65 -2.32
C LEU A 452 -1.67 6.10 -0.90
N LEU A 453 -1.88 5.18 0.05
CA LEU A 453 -2.02 5.52 1.46
C LEU A 453 -0.79 6.26 2.00
N ARG A 454 0.43 5.74 1.83
CA ARG A 454 1.65 6.42 2.32
C ARG A 454 1.78 7.83 1.74
N LEU A 455 1.51 8.01 0.45
CA LEU A 455 1.60 9.29 -0.26
C LEU A 455 0.46 10.27 0.10
N SER A 456 -0.71 9.77 0.49
CA SER A 456 -1.80 10.58 1.04
C SER A 456 -1.56 11.02 2.49
N LEU A 457 -0.88 10.17 3.27
CA LEU A 457 -0.58 10.41 4.68
C LEU A 457 0.66 11.33 4.87
N TRP A 458 1.60 11.37 3.92
CA TRP A 458 2.92 12.02 4.07
C TRP A 458 3.31 12.93 2.88
N ALA A 459 3.94 14.07 3.15
CA ALA A 459 4.29 15.09 2.13
C ALA A 459 5.77 15.26 1.68
N PRO A 460 6.84 14.68 2.28
CA PRO A 460 8.22 15.04 1.93
C PRO A 460 8.70 14.33 0.64
N SER A 461 9.54 14.97 -0.18
CA SER A 461 10.04 14.38 -1.44
C SER A 461 10.80 13.05 -1.29
N GLU A 462 11.33 12.77 -0.10
CA GLU A 462 11.99 11.50 0.22
C GLU A 462 11.01 10.32 0.38
N ILE A 463 9.72 10.61 0.56
CA ILE A 463 8.67 9.58 0.60
C ILE A 463 8.61 8.78 -0.70
N LEU A 464 8.87 9.43 -1.85
CA LEU A 464 8.83 8.77 -3.16
C LEU A 464 9.91 7.69 -3.28
N TYR A 465 11.11 7.97 -2.76
CA TYR A 465 12.18 6.98 -2.67
C TYR A 465 11.73 5.82 -1.76
N LEU A 466 11.21 6.14 -0.56
CA LEU A 466 10.76 5.13 0.40
C LEU A 466 9.65 4.24 -0.19
N THR A 467 8.66 4.83 -0.88
CA THR A 467 7.59 4.10 -1.56
C THR A 467 8.14 3.15 -2.63
N ILE A 468 9.00 3.62 -3.54
CA ILE A 468 9.55 2.77 -4.62
C ILE A 468 10.46 1.68 -4.04
N ALA A 469 11.37 2.04 -3.13
CA ALA A 469 12.35 1.13 -2.56
C ALA A 469 11.70 0.09 -1.64
N TYR A 470 10.95 0.55 -0.64
CA TYR A 470 10.34 -0.31 0.37
C TYR A 470 9.07 -0.96 -0.19
N ASP A 471 8.03 -0.19 -0.52
CA ASP A 471 6.71 -0.78 -0.82
C ASP A 471 6.69 -1.61 -2.11
N TRP A 472 7.50 -1.26 -3.12
CA TRP A 472 7.55 -1.99 -4.39
C TRP A 472 8.73 -2.94 -4.51
N PHE A 473 9.97 -2.42 -4.50
CA PHE A 473 11.15 -3.23 -4.81
C PHE A 473 11.44 -4.30 -3.74
N LEU A 474 11.66 -3.91 -2.48
CA LEU A 474 12.07 -4.84 -1.41
C LEU A 474 10.95 -5.79 -0.94
N PHE A 475 9.68 -5.46 -1.21
CA PHE A 475 8.56 -6.38 -1.06
C PHE A 475 8.32 -7.28 -2.29
N GLY A 476 9.29 -7.30 -3.21
CA GLY A 476 9.43 -8.33 -4.25
C GLY A 476 8.46 -8.20 -5.41
N HIS A 477 7.98 -7.00 -5.75
CA HIS A 477 7.17 -6.80 -6.96
C HIS A 477 7.94 -7.22 -8.22
N MET A 478 7.24 -7.83 -9.18
CA MET A 478 7.84 -8.44 -10.37
C MET A 478 8.00 -7.46 -11.54
N LEU A 479 8.56 -6.27 -11.32
CA LEU A 479 8.62 -5.22 -12.36
C LEU A 479 9.18 -5.70 -13.71
N PRO A 480 10.26 -6.50 -13.80
CA PRO A 480 10.76 -7.00 -15.09
C PRO A 480 9.77 -7.89 -15.86
N ASP A 481 8.98 -8.71 -15.15
CA ASP A 481 7.92 -9.57 -15.72
C ASP A 481 6.70 -8.73 -16.14
N ARG A 482 6.32 -7.74 -15.34
CA ARG A 482 5.22 -6.83 -15.67
C ARG A 482 5.53 -6.01 -16.92
N LEU A 483 6.74 -5.47 -17.00
CA LEU A 483 7.21 -4.72 -18.18
C LEU A 483 7.31 -5.60 -19.44
N SER A 484 7.65 -6.89 -19.31
CA SER A 484 7.72 -7.78 -20.48
C SER A 484 6.34 -8.12 -21.06
N LYS A 485 5.30 -8.06 -20.24
CA LYS A 485 3.88 -8.29 -20.63
C LYS A 485 3.11 -7.00 -20.95
N GLY A 486 3.64 -5.84 -20.54
CA GLY A 486 2.94 -4.55 -20.63
C GLY A 486 1.95 -4.29 -19.49
N GLU A 487 2.02 -5.05 -18.40
CA GLU A 487 1.14 -4.99 -17.22
C GLU A 487 1.54 -3.82 -16.28
N GLU A 488 1.45 -2.57 -16.75
CA GLU A 488 2.16 -1.42 -16.14
C GLU A 488 1.49 -0.80 -14.89
N ILE A 489 1.05 -1.64 -13.96
CA ILE A 489 0.45 -1.23 -12.66
C ILE A 489 1.39 -0.36 -11.80
N PHE A 490 2.70 -0.61 -11.85
CA PHE A 490 3.70 0.24 -11.17
C PHE A 490 3.66 1.67 -11.73
N PHE A 491 3.60 1.83 -13.05
CA PHE A 491 3.53 3.15 -13.68
C PHE A 491 2.19 3.84 -13.38
N PHE A 492 1.08 3.09 -13.45
CA PHE A 492 -0.24 3.60 -13.05
C PHE A 492 -0.21 4.20 -11.64
N CYS A 493 0.40 3.52 -10.65
CA CYS A 493 0.46 4.02 -9.27
C CYS A 493 0.99 5.46 -9.16
N PHE A 494 2.01 5.82 -9.93
CA PHE A 494 2.63 7.14 -9.87
C PHE A 494 2.01 8.15 -10.85
N ASN A 495 1.47 7.71 -12.00
CA ASN A 495 0.66 8.58 -12.88
C ASN A 495 -0.66 8.97 -12.19
N PHE A 496 -1.27 8.05 -11.43
CA PHE A 496 -2.54 8.26 -10.73
C PHE A 496 -2.50 9.39 -9.70
N LEU A 497 -1.31 9.78 -9.21
CA LEU A 497 -1.14 10.90 -8.26
C LEU A 497 -1.73 12.22 -8.77
N LYS A 498 -1.85 12.40 -10.09
CA LYS A 498 -2.52 13.58 -10.70
C LYS A 498 -4.02 13.68 -10.36
N HIS A 499 -4.67 12.57 -9.99
CA HIS A 499 -6.10 12.49 -9.67
C HIS A 499 -6.43 12.66 -8.19
N ILE A 500 -5.42 12.75 -7.31
CA ILE A 500 -5.61 12.82 -5.85
C ILE A 500 -4.95 14.06 -5.23
N VAL A 501 -4.87 15.14 -6.01
CA VAL A 501 -4.22 16.41 -5.61
C VAL A 501 -5.03 17.30 -4.65
N CYS A 502 -6.30 16.93 -4.37
CA CYS A 502 -7.19 17.70 -3.50
C CYS A 502 -7.22 17.16 -2.05
N GLU A 503 -7.66 18.00 -1.12
CA GLU A 503 -7.62 17.74 0.33
C GLU A 503 -8.40 16.49 0.76
N SER A 504 -9.41 16.03 0.00
CA SER A 504 -10.12 14.78 0.31
C SER A 504 -9.26 13.52 0.22
N PHE A 505 -8.02 13.64 -0.26
CA PHE A 505 -7.02 12.56 -0.31
C PHE A 505 -5.76 12.88 0.49
N SER A 506 -5.78 13.86 1.40
CA SER A 506 -4.69 14.09 2.33
C SER A 506 -5.20 14.35 3.74
N VAL A 507 -4.58 13.69 4.73
CA VAL A 507 -4.90 13.90 6.15
C VAL A 507 -4.24 15.15 6.74
N LEU A 508 -3.28 15.73 6.01
CA LEU A 508 -2.58 16.94 6.40
C LEU A 508 -3.53 18.14 6.27
N LYS A 509 -4.20 18.46 7.38
CA LYS A 509 -5.02 19.69 7.48
C LYS A 509 -4.16 20.89 7.12
N LYS A 510 -4.68 21.77 6.25
CA LYS A 510 -4.06 23.08 6.02
C LYS A 510 -4.08 23.86 7.34
N PRO A 511 -2.94 24.44 7.77
CA PRO A 511 -2.89 25.37 8.89
C PRO A 511 -3.52 26.72 8.53
#